data_AF-A0A2V8DVP4-F1
#
_entry.id   AF-A0A2V8DVP4-F1
#
_cell.length_a   1.000
_cell.length_b   1.000
_cell.length_c   1.000
_cell.angle_alpha   90.00
_cell.angle_beta   90.00
_cell.angle_gamma   90.00
#
_symmetry.space_group_name_H-M   'P 1'
#
loop_
_entity.id
_entity.type
_entity.pdbx_description
1 polymer ?
#
loop_
_entity_poly.entity_id
_entity_poly.type
_entity_poly.pdbx_seq_one_letter_code
_entity_poly.pdbx_strand_id
1 'polypeptide(L)'
;MIVSESELVDAVARDRAAGKTIAFANGCFDLLHVGHVRYLNGAAAEGDRLIVAVNDDRSVSALKGPGRPILGAADRAELVAALRGVDYVIVFGDATAGRLLRLLEPDVHCKGTDYAVDTVPERAVVQAYGGRTAIVGDSKSHSTRDLLARLARG
;
A
#
# COMPACT_ATOMS: atom_id res chain seq x y z
N MET A 1 -1.93 0.48 -13.00
CA MET A 1 -3.16 -0.16 -13.54
C MET A 1 -3.96 -0.71 -12.38
N ILE A 2 -5.28 -0.47 -12.32
CA ILE A 2 -6.16 -1.13 -11.33
C ILE A 2 -6.52 -2.50 -11.87
N VAL A 3 -6.34 -3.55 -11.06
CA VAL A 3 -6.50 -4.95 -11.48
C VAL A 3 -7.29 -5.75 -10.45
N SER A 4 -7.98 -6.79 -10.92
CA SER A 4 -8.53 -7.84 -10.07
C SER A 4 -7.44 -8.73 -9.47
N GLU A 5 -7.79 -9.54 -8.48
CA GLU A 5 -6.85 -10.47 -7.85
C GLU A 5 -6.31 -11.51 -8.85
N SER A 6 -7.16 -12.05 -9.73
CA SER A 6 -6.71 -13.00 -10.76
C SER A 6 -5.75 -12.36 -11.76
N GLU A 7 -6.07 -11.15 -12.24
CA GLU A 7 -5.19 -10.41 -13.15
C GLU A 7 -3.86 -10.04 -12.49
N LEU A 8 -3.87 -9.74 -11.19
CA LEU A 8 -2.66 -9.45 -10.43
C LEU A 8 -1.77 -10.67 -10.28
N VAL A 9 -2.33 -11.84 -9.98
CA VAL A 9 -1.58 -13.11 -9.91
C VAL A 9 -0.92 -13.40 -11.27
N ASP A 10 -1.67 -13.26 -12.37
CA ASP A 10 -1.12 -13.47 -13.71
C ASP A 10 -0.05 -12.44 -14.08
N ALA A 11 -0.20 -11.18 -13.66
CA ALA A 11 0.80 -10.14 -13.87
C ALA A 11 2.10 -10.42 -13.09
N VAL A 12 1.98 -10.77 -11.81
CA VAL A 12 3.14 -11.11 -10.96
C VAL A 12 3.87 -12.34 -11.51
N ALA A 13 3.15 -13.38 -11.93
CA ALA A 13 3.77 -14.56 -12.54
C ALA A 13 4.57 -14.20 -13.80
N ARG A 14 4.03 -13.33 -14.66
CA ARG A 14 4.73 -12.85 -15.87
C ARG A 14 5.97 -12.01 -15.54
N ASP A 15 5.87 -11.09 -14.59
CA ASP A 15 7.01 -10.26 -14.18
C ASP A 15 8.12 -11.11 -13.55
N ARG A 16 7.77 -12.08 -12.69
CA ARG A 16 8.73 -13.04 -12.12
C ARG A 16 9.42 -13.88 -13.19
N ALA A 17 8.67 -14.38 -14.18
CA ALA A 17 9.25 -15.10 -15.32
C ALA A 17 10.21 -14.23 -16.15
N ALA A 18 10.03 -12.91 -16.14
CA ALA A 18 10.93 -11.93 -16.73
C ALA A 18 12.11 -11.51 -15.82
N GLY A 19 12.27 -12.14 -14.65
CA GLY A 19 13.34 -11.85 -13.69
C GLY A 19 13.14 -10.54 -12.92
N LYS A 20 11.91 -10.00 -12.87
CA LYS A 20 11.58 -8.76 -12.17
C LYS A 20 11.34 -8.99 -10.68
N THR A 21 11.85 -8.08 -9.86
CA THR A 21 11.60 -8.03 -8.42
C THR A 21 10.33 -7.24 -8.09
N ILE A 22 9.58 -7.68 -7.09
CA ILE A 22 8.27 -7.16 -6.73
C ILE A 22 8.32 -6.50 -5.35
N ALA A 23 8.04 -5.21 -5.30
CA ALA A 23 7.74 -4.47 -4.10
C ALA A 23 6.22 -4.40 -3.86
N PHE A 24 5.81 -4.50 -2.60
CA PHE A 24 4.41 -4.44 -2.20
C PHE A 24 4.23 -3.39 -1.11
N ALA A 25 3.31 -2.46 -1.34
CA ALA A 25 2.88 -1.44 -0.39
C ALA A 25 1.38 -1.59 -0.12
N ASN A 26 0.92 -1.18 1.07
CA ASN A 26 -0.51 -1.21 1.36
C ASN A 26 -0.93 -0.07 2.28
N GLY A 27 -2.17 0.39 2.11
CA GLY A 27 -2.70 1.45 2.94
C GLY A 27 -4.11 1.91 2.57
N CYS A 28 -4.62 2.82 3.39
CA CYS A 28 -5.94 3.41 3.22
C CYS A 28 -5.93 4.52 2.14
N PHE A 29 -4.89 5.35 2.06
CA PHE A 29 -4.79 6.43 1.06
C PHE A 29 -6.02 7.35 0.99
N ASP A 30 -6.64 7.65 2.13
CA ASP A 30 -7.92 8.37 2.20
C ASP A 30 -7.88 9.73 1.48
N LEU A 31 -7.08 10.66 1.98
CA LEU A 31 -6.70 11.88 1.26
C LEU A 31 -5.22 11.81 0.96
N LEU A 32 -4.87 11.87 -0.33
CA LEU A 32 -3.48 11.92 -0.75
C LEU A 32 -2.79 13.19 -0.24
N HIS A 33 -1.55 13.02 0.15
CA HIS A 33 -0.66 14.10 0.59
C HIS A 33 0.78 13.71 0.27
N VAL A 34 1.69 14.67 0.38
CA VAL A 34 3.11 14.47 0.03
C VAL A 34 3.75 13.27 0.74
N GLY A 35 3.34 12.97 1.97
CA GLY A 35 3.76 11.76 2.69
C GLY A 35 3.45 10.46 1.94
N HIS A 36 2.26 10.32 1.34
CA HIS A 36 1.92 9.14 0.53
C HIS A 36 2.78 9.05 -0.73
N VAL A 37 3.03 10.18 -1.40
CA VAL A 37 3.88 10.22 -2.59
C VAL A 37 5.30 9.77 -2.25
N ARG A 38 5.88 10.27 -1.16
CA ARG A 38 7.22 9.88 -0.70
C ARG A 38 7.29 8.43 -0.25
N TYR A 39 6.28 7.95 0.46
CA TYR A 39 6.15 6.54 0.83
C TYR A 39 6.14 5.62 -0.40
N LEU A 40 5.29 5.93 -1.40
CA LEU A 40 5.17 5.10 -2.60
C LEU A 40 6.39 5.22 -3.52
N ASN A 41 7.03 6.39 -3.61
CA ASN A 41 8.30 6.53 -4.31
C ASN A 41 9.42 5.72 -3.65
N GLY A 42 9.47 5.70 -2.31
CA GLY A 42 10.40 4.86 -1.57
C GLY A 42 10.12 3.37 -1.81
N ALA A 43 8.85 2.97 -1.80
CA ALA A 43 8.46 1.58 -2.10
C ALA A 43 8.81 1.17 -3.53
N ALA A 44 8.64 2.06 -4.51
CA ALA A 44 9.00 1.82 -5.90
C ALA A 44 10.51 1.66 -6.11
N ALA A 45 11.34 2.16 -5.21
CA ALA A 45 12.80 1.98 -5.28
C ALA A 45 13.26 0.60 -4.76
N GLU A 46 12.37 -0.17 -4.12
CA GLU A 46 12.70 -1.47 -3.51
C GLU A 46 12.52 -2.66 -4.47
N GLY A 47 12.01 -2.44 -5.68
CA GLY A 47 11.83 -3.48 -6.70
C GLY A 47 11.61 -2.91 -8.10
N ASP A 48 11.59 -3.79 -9.10
CA ASP A 48 11.30 -3.41 -10.49
C ASP A 48 9.82 -3.09 -10.72
N ARG A 49 8.94 -3.64 -9.87
CA ARG A 49 7.49 -3.47 -9.93
C ARG A 49 6.94 -3.10 -8.56
N LEU A 50 6.05 -2.13 -8.51
CA LEU A 50 5.31 -1.78 -7.30
C LEU A 50 3.84 -2.19 -7.42
N ILE A 51 3.42 -3.04 -6.48
CA ILE A 51 2.02 -3.33 -6.20
C ILE A 51 1.57 -2.49 -5.02
N VAL A 52 0.45 -1.78 -5.16
CA VAL A 52 -0.18 -1.05 -4.06
C VAL A 52 -1.56 -1.62 -3.76
N ALA A 53 -1.71 -2.21 -2.58
CA ALA A 53 -2.99 -2.70 -2.09
C ALA A 53 -3.73 -1.60 -1.30
N VAL A 54 -4.91 -1.23 -1.79
CA VAL A 54 -5.78 -0.19 -1.23
C VAL A 54 -6.89 -0.84 -0.42
N ASN A 55 -7.02 -0.47 0.85
CA ASN A 55 -8.11 -0.96 1.70
C ASN A 55 -9.49 -0.57 1.14
N ASP A 56 -10.47 -1.46 1.17
CA ASP A 56 -11.87 -1.16 0.86
C ASP A 56 -12.52 -0.23 1.91
N ASP A 57 -13.72 0.26 1.62
CA ASP A 57 -14.38 1.25 2.49
C ASP A 57 -14.77 0.65 3.85
N ARG A 58 -15.16 -0.63 3.87
CA ARG A 58 -15.54 -1.34 5.09
C ARG A 58 -14.35 -1.49 6.04
N SER A 59 -13.21 -1.95 5.55
CA SER A 59 -11.99 -2.13 6.36
C SER A 59 -11.45 -0.80 6.87
N VAL A 60 -11.53 0.26 6.05
CA VAL A 60 -11.14 1.61 6.51
C VAL A 60 -12.07 2.11 7.61
N SER A 61 -13.38 1.97 7.46
CA SER A 61 -14.36 2.37 8.47
C SER A 61 -14.16 1.61 9.78
N ALA A 62 -13.92 0.29 9.72
CA ALA A 62 -13.62 -0.53 10.89
C ALA A 62 -12.33 -0.09 11.60
N LEU A 63 -11.31 0.33 10.85
CA LEU A 63 -10.01 0.75 11.39
C LEU A 63 -10.03 2.18 11.97
N LYS A 64 -10.70 3.12 11.30
CA LYS A 64 -10.63 4.56 11.59
C LYS A 64 -11.87 5.13 12.26
N GLY A 65 -12.96 4.37 12.30
CA GLY A 65 -14.23 4.76 12.89
C GLY A 65 -15.19 5.49 11.92
N PRO A 66 -16.35 5.91 12.44
CA PRO A 66 -17.41 6.55 11.64
C PRO A 66 -16.93 7.79 10.89
N GLY A 67 -17.46 8.00 9.68
CA GLY A 67 -17.08 9.13 8.82
C GLY A 67 -15.79 8.91 8.01
N ARG A 68 -15.31 7.67 7.92
CA ARG A 68 -14.17 7.26 7.09
C ARG A 68 -14.52 6.04 6.24
N PRO A 69 -13.95 5.92 5.02
CA PRO A 69 -13.10 6.93 4.35
C PRO A 69 -13.90 8.15 3.88
N ILE A 70 -13.20 9.24 3.54
CA ILE A 70 -13.76 10.42 2.87
C ILE A 70 -13.96 10.11 1.38
N LEU A 71 -12.98 9.48 0.74
CA LEU A 71 -13.04 9.06 -0.66
C LEU A 71 -13.35 7.56 -0.75
N GLY A 72 -14.22 7.18 -1.70
CA GLY A 72 -14.53 5.76 -1.93
C GLY A 72 -13.32 4.97 -2.43
N ALA A 73 -13.35 3.65 -2.28
CA ALA A 73 -12.23 2.79 -2.63
C ALA A 73 -11.81 2.90 -4.11
N ALA A 74 -12.78 3.08 -5.01
CA ALA A 74 -12.52 3.28 -6.44
C ALA A 74 -11.71 4.56 -6.69
N ASP A 75 -12.15 5.69 -6.13
CA ASP A 75 -11.48 6.99 -6.29
C ASP A 75 -10.05 6.94 -5.70
N ARG A 76 -9.90 6.33 -4.52
CA ARG A 76 -8.58 6.17 -3.88
C ARG A 76 -7.65 5.31 -4.73
N ALA A 77 -8.16 4.21 -5.29
CA ALA A 77 -7.40 3.35 -6.18
C ALA A 77 -6.97 4.07 -7.46
N GLU A 78 -7.86 4.88 -8.05
CA GLU A 78 -7.55 5.68 -9.24
C GLU A 78 -6.47 6.72 -8.96
N LEU A 79 -6.59 7.46 -7.86
CA LEU A 79 -5.58 8.42 -7.42
C LEU A 79 -4.22 7.78 -7.19
N VAL A 80 -4.18 6.61 -6.54
CA VAL A 80 -2.94 5.84 -6.32
C VAL A 80 -2.37 5.32 -7.64
N ALA A 81 -3.21 4.81 -8.55
CA ALA A 81 -2.79 4.28 -9.84
C ALA A 81 -2.21 5.37 -10.76
N ALA A 82 -2.58 6.64 -10.55
CA ALA A 82 -2.03 7.78 -11.27
C ALA A 82 -0.64 8.21 -10.78
N LEU A 83 -0.17 7.70 -9.63
CA LEU A 83 1.15 8.04 -9.10
C LEU A 83 2.26 7.34 -9.88
N ARG A 84 3.31 8.09 -10.22
CA ARG A 84 4.48 7.56 -10.89
C ARG A 84 5.12 6.46 -10.04
N GLY A 85 5.53 5.37 -10.69
CA GLY A 85 6.18 4.24 -10.04
C GLY A 85 5.22 3.21 -9.47
N VAL A 86 3.90 3.41 -9.57
CA VAL A 86 2.88 2.40 -9.23
C VAL A 86 2.51 1.60 -10.48
N ASP A 87 2.88 0.33 -10.53
CA ASP A 87 2.55 -0.55 -11.66
C ASP A 87 1.14 -1.14 -11.53
N TYR A 88 0.82 -1.68 -10.34
CA TYR A 88 -0.44 -2.37 -10.08
C TYR A 88 -1.12 -1.84 -8.83
N VAL A 89 -2.44 -1.70 -8.91
CA VAL A 89 -3.30 -1.34 -7.78
C VAL A 89 -4.39 -2.37 -7.64
N ILE A 90 -4.60 -2.85 -6.42
CA ILE A 90 -5.67 -3.78 -6.07
C ILE A 90 -6.44 -3.27 -4.86
N VAL A 91 -7.76 -3.37 -4.88
CA VAL A 91 -8.60 -3.08 -3.71
C VAL A 91 -8.83 -4.37 -2.93
N PHE A 92 -8.67 -4.33 -1.61
CA PHE A 92 -8.82 -5.51 -0.75
C PHE A 92 -9.56 -5.19 0.55
N GLY A 93 -10.34 -6.16 1.05
CA GLY A 93 -11.17 -6.02 2.26
C GLY A 93 -10.73 -6.85 3.46
N ASP A 94 -9.59 -7.54 3.37
CA ASP A 94 -9.04 -8.30 4.49
C ASP A 94 -8.55 -7.39 5.63
N ALA A 95 -8.63 -7.87 6.88
CA ALA A 95 -8.20 -7.10 8.06
C ALA A 95 -6.70 -6.74 8.04
N THR A 96 -5.89 -7.56 7.36
CA THR A 96 -4.45 -7.35 7.18
C THR A 96 -4.07 -7.71 5.73
N ALA A 97 -2.92 -7.23 5.26
CA ALA A 97 -2.43 -7.59 3.94
C ALA A 97 -1.89 -9.04 3.85
N GLY A 98 -1.89 -9.78 4.96
CA GLY A 98 -1.24 -11.09 5.07
C GLY A 98 -1.73 -12.14 4.06
N ARG A 99 -3.01 -12.11 3.67
CA ARG A 99 -3.54 -13.03 2.65
C ARG A 99 -2.93 -12.75 1.27
N LEU A 100 -2.93 -11.49 0.85
CA LEU A 100 -2.31 -11.07 -0.41
C LEU A 100 -0.80 -11.30 -0.40
N LEU A 101 -0.13 -11.06 0.72
CA LEU A 101 1.31 -11.34 0.86
C LEU A 101 1.63 -12.82 0.70
N ARG A 102 0.82 -13.74 1.24
CA ARG A 102 0.98 -15.19 1.01
C ARG A 102 0.66 -15.62 -0.41
N LEU A 103 -0.29 -14.93 -1.05
CA LEU A 103 -0.71 -15.25 -2.41
C LEU A 103 0.33 -14.82 -3.45
N LEU A 104 0.89 -13.62 -3.27
CA LEU A 104 1.76 -12.97 -4.25
C LEU A 104 3.25 -13.15 -3.94
N GLU A 105 3.58 -13.48 -2.69
CA GLU A 105 4.94 -13.65 -2.16
C GLU A 105 5.93 -12.57 -2.66
N PRO A 106 5.63 -11.26 -2.52
CA PRO A 106 6.50 -10.19 -3.06
C PRO A 106 7.87 -10.19 -2.39
N ASP A 107 8.92 -9.83 -3.12
CA ASP A 107 10.29 -9.85 -2.61
C ASP A 107 10.49 -8.84 -1.45
N VAL A 108 9.75 -7.72 -1.48
CA VAL A 108 9.79 -6.69 -0.44
C VAL A 108 8.40 -6.23 -0.03
N HIS A 109 8.09 -6.26 1.27
CA HIS A 109 6.94 -5.58 1.85
C HIS A 109 7.35 -4.22 2.43
N CYS A 110 6.84 -3.15 1.83
CA CYS A 110 7.16 -1.77 2.18
C CYS A 110 6.12 -1.20 3.15
N LYS A 111 6.56 -0.65 4.28
CA LYS A 111 5.73 0.07 5.25
C LYS A 111 6.25 1.50 5.44
N GLY A 112 5.33 2.43 5.71
CA GLY A 112 5.71 3.80 6.02
C GLY A 112 6.44 3.89 7.37
N THR A 113 7.06 5.05 7.63
CA THR A 113 7.79 5.38 8.88
C THR A 113 6.95 5.36 10.16
N ASP A 114 5.65 5.07 10.02
CA ASP A 114 4.70 4.85 11.11
C ASP A 114 4.97 3.57 11.91
N TYR A 115 5.79 2.68 11.35
CA TYR A 115 6.12 1.39 11.93
C TYR A 115 7.63 1.23 12.05
N ALA A 116 8.09 0.66 13.17
CA ALA A 116 9.39 0.00 13.22
C ALA A 116 9.26 -1.39 12.56
N VAL A 117 10.31 -1.90 11.91
CA VAL A 117 10.28 -3.21 11.22
C VAL A 117 9.76 -4.32 12.15
N ASP A 118 10.14 -4.30 13.44
CA ASP A 118 9.73 -5.29 14.44
C ASP A 118 8.25 -5.21 14.84
N THR A 119 7.55 -4.14 14.46
CA THR A 119 6.14 -3.90 14.82
C THR A 119 5.16 -4.19 13.69
N VAL A 120 5.66 -4.60 12.52
CA VAL A 120 4.82 -4.89 11.35
C VAL A 120 4.15 -6.26 11.53
N PRO A 121 2.81 -6.34 11.64
CA PRO A 121 2.09 -7.60 11.88
C PRO A 121 2.37 -8.65 10.81
N GLU A 122 2.55 -8.21 9.56
CA GLU A 122 2.79 -9.11 8.43
C GLU A 122 4.25 -9.55 8.26
N ARG A 123 5.19 -9.07 9.09
CA ARG A 123 6.61 -9.41 8.94
C ARG A 123 6.87 -10.92 8.94
N ALA A 124 6.26 -11.64 9.87
CA ALA A 124 6.44 -13.09 9.96
C ALA A 124 5.94 -13.81 8.69
N VAL A 125 4.88 -13.29 8.05
CA VAL A 125 4.38 -13.81 6.78
C VAL A 125 5.41 -13.61 5.68
N VAL A 126 5.99 -12.41 5.60
CA VAL A 126 6.97 -12.04 4.57
C VAL A 126 8.26 -12.87 4.71
N GLN A 127 8.73 -13.04 5.95
CA GLN A 127 9.91 -13.85 6.24
C GLN A 127 9.71 -15.34 5.93
N ALA A 128 8.48 -15.87 6.09
CA ALA A 128 8.20 -17.29 5.88
C ALA A 128 8.42 -17.77 4.44
N TYR A 129 8.23 -16.89 3.44
CA TYR A 129 8.54 -17.18 2.03
C TYR A 129 9.89 -16.59 1.57
N GLY A 130 10.69 -16.04 2.49
CA GLY A 130 12.03 -15.52 2.19
C GLY A 130 12.09 -14.06 1.71
N GLY A 131 10.97 -13.33 1.73
CA GLY A 131 10.96 -11.89 1.47
C GLY A 131 11.52 -11.07 2.63
N ARG A 132 11.64 -9.75 2.42
CA ARG A 132 12.05 -8.80 3.46
C ARG A 132 11.05 -7.67 3.67
N THR A 133 11.06 -7.08 4.87
CA THR A 133 10.27 -5.88 5.18
C THR A 133 11.16 -4.64 5.13
N ALA A 134 10.71 -3.59 4.45
CA ALA A 134 11.41 -2.30 4.34
C ALA A 134 10.55 -1.17 4.94
N ILE A 135 11.18 -0.27 5.69
CA ILE A 135 10.55 0.99 6.10
C ILE A 135 10.99 2.06 5.12
N VAL A 136 10.02 2.71 4.47
CA VAL A 136 10.27 3.68 3.39
C VAL A 136 9.47 4.97 3.58
N GLY A 137 9.91 6.03 2.91
CA GLY A 137 9.37 7.38 3.02
C GLY A 137 10.06 8.23 4.10
N ASP A 138 9.60 9.48 4.22
CA ASP A 138 10.21 10.46 5.13
C ASP A 138 9.62 10.38 6.56
N SER A 139 10.32 10.98 7.52
CA SER A 139 9.79 11.25 8.86
C SER A 139 8.49 12.08 8.80
N LYS A 140 7.49 11.71 9.61
CA LYS A 140 6.17 12.34 9.64
C LYS A 140 6.23 13.87 9.88
N SER A 141 5.92 14.65 8.85
CA SER A 141 5.50 16.06 8.98
C SER A 141 4.15 16.35 8.31
N HIS A 142 3.47 15.35 7.75
CA HIS A 142 2.25 15.54 6.94
C HIS A 142 1.29 14.35 7.07
N SER A 143 0.18 14.51 7.79
CA SER A 143 -0.90 13.52 7.85
C SER A 143 -2.25 14.08 7.37
N THR A 144 -3.15 13.19 6.93
CA THR A 144 -4.56 13.55 6.61
C THR A 144 -5.24 14.28 7.78
N ARG A 145 -4.92 13.92 9.02
CA ARG A 145 -5.45 14.57 10.22
C ARG A 145 -5.01 16.02 10.31
N ASP A 146 -3.74 16.32 10.01
CA ASP A 146 -3.20 17.68 10.06
C ASP A 146 -3.79 18.56 8.97
N LEU A 147 -4.00 18.00 7.76
CA LEU A 147 -4.66 18.72 6.66
C LEU A 147 -6.09 19.09 7.00
N LEU A 148 -6.88 18.16 7.53
CA LEU A 148 -8.26 18.43 7.93
C LEU A 148 -8.34 19.42 9.09
N ALA A 149 -7.43 19.31 10.07
CA ALA A 149 -7.34 20.29 11.15
C ALA A 149 -6.97 21.70 10.65
N ARG A 150 -6.24 21.82 9.54
CA ARG A 150 -5.96 23.13 8.90
C ARG A 150 -7.19 23.67 8.15
N LEU A 151 -7.92 22.80 7.43
CA LEU A 151 -9.13 23.19 6.70
C LEU A 151 -10.26 23.61 7.64
N ALA A 152 -10.46 22.92 8.77
CA ALA A 152 -11.50 23.26 9.76
C ALA A 152 -11.23 24.56 10.54
N ARG A 153 -10.05 25.16 10.37
CA ARG A 153 -9.65 26.43 11.01
C ARG A 153 -9.76 27.64 10.08
N GLY A 154 -10.09 27.44 8.80
CA GLY A 154 -10.35 28.50 7.82
C GLY A 154 -11.84 28.59 7.52
#